data_AF-A0A532AM77-F1
#
_entry.id   AF-A0A532AM77-F1
#
_cell.length_a   1.000
_cell.length_b   1.000
_cell.length_c   1.000
_cell.angle_alpha   90.00
_cell.angle_beta   90.00
_cell.angle_gamma   90.00
#
_symmetry.space_group_name_H-M   'P 1'
#
loop_
_entity.id
_entity.type
_entity.pdbx_description
1 polymer ?
#
loop_
_entity_poly.entity_id
_entity_poly.type
_entity_poly.pdbx_seq_one_letter_code
_entity_poly.pdbx_strand_id
1 'polypeptide(L)'
;MATIKDVARKAGVSTATVSAVMNDTAFVSPELRARVVTAIRELRYEPSLAARNLRRSRSQLIALAVADLSNPFYARIVWSAEAAVAAWGYSLVLFNSDEKPDTERRILSRIRTLGCDGMVLV
;
A
#
# COMPACT_ATOMS: atom_id res chain seq x y z
N MET A 1 8.61 -5.09 17.70
CA MET A 1 8.21 -5.46 16.32
C MET A 1 9.47 -5.88 15.58
N ALA A 2 9.52 -7.10 15.04
CA ALA A 2 10.71 -7.58 14.33
C ALA A 2 10.94 -6.78 13.05
N THR A 3 12.20 -6.52 12.69
CA THR A 3 12.55 -5.82 11.45
C THR A 3 13.13 -6.80 10.42
N ILE A 4 13.22 -6.36 9.16
CA ILE A 4 13.88 -7.15 8.10
C ILE A 4 15.34 -7.50 8.45
N LYS A 5 16.01 -6.66 9.26
CA LYS A 5 17.38 -6.92 9.75
C LYS A 5 17.41 -8.09 10.74
N ASP A 6 16.38 -8.23 11.57
CA ASP A 6 16.29 -9.32 12.54
C ASP A 6 16.00 -10.65 11.85
N VAL A 7 15.14 -10.64 10.83
CA VAL A 7 14.92 -11.80 9.94
C VAL A 7 16.22 -12.20 9.24
N ALA A 8 16.94 -11.25 8.66
CA ALA A 8 18.22 -11.49 7.99
C ALA A 8 19.26 -12.11 8.93
N ARG A 9 19.40 -11.57 10.15
CA ARG A 9 20.31 -12.08 11.18
C ARG A 9 19.95 -13.51 11.58
N LYS A 10 18.67 -13.79 11.81
CA LYS A 10 18.19 -15.12 12.23
C LYS A 10 18.29 -16.16 11.12
N ALA A 11 17.96 -15.78 9.89
CA ALA A 11 18.11 -16.63 8.73
C ALA A 11 19.57 -16.77 8.27
N GLY A 12 20.50 -15.95 8.78
CA GLY A 12 21.92 -15.96 8.40
C GLY A 12 22.16 -15.56 6.95
N VAL A 13 21.39 -14.59 6.45
CA VAL A 13 21.46 -14.09 5.06
C VAL A 13 21.50 -12.56 5.05
N SER A 14 21.74 -11.96 3.87
CA SER A 14 21.63 -10.52 3.71
C SER A 14 20.17 -10.04 3.72
N THR A 15 19.92 -8.79 4.09
CA THR A 15 18.60 -8.16 3.96
C THR A 15 18.10 -8.13 2.51
N ALA A 16 19.01 -8.09 1.54
CA ALA A 16 18.69 -8.19 0.12
C ALA A 16 18.14 -9.57 -0.24
N THR A 17 18.70 -10.65 0.31
CA THR A 17 18.22 -12.02 0.13
C THR A 17 16.83 -12.20 0.75
N VAL A 18 16.59 -11.66 1.95
CA VAL A 18 15.24 -11.66 2.56
C VAL A 18 14.24 -10.91 1.67
N SER A 19 14.63 -9.74 1.16
CA SER A 19 13.82 -8.96 0.23
C SER A 19 13.53 -9.72 -1.07
N ALA A 20 14.50 -10.46 -1.61
CA ALA A 20 14.34 -11.25 -2.83
C ALA A 20 13.38 -12.43 -2.63
N VAL A 21 13.48 -13.14 -1.51
CA VAL A 21 12.53 -14.22 -1.15
C VAL A 21 11.11 -13.70 -0.98
N MET A 22 10.96 -12.53 -0.35
CA MET A 22 9.64 -11.94 -0.06
C MET A 22 8.94 -11.37 -1.29
N ASN A 23 9.69 -10.80 -2.24
CA ASN A 23 9.14 -10.14 -3.44
C ASN A 23 9.30 -10.96 -4.72
N ASP A 24 9.90 -12.15 -4.63
CA ASP A 24 10.21 -13.04 -5.76
C ASP A 24 10.97 -12.36 -6.92
N THR A 25 11.89 -11.44 -6.57
CA THR A 25 12.59 -10.59 -7.55
C THR A 25 13.89 -11.18 -8.08
N ALA A 26 14.40 -12.26 -7.48
CA ALA A 26 15.64 -12.92 -7.89
C ALA A 26 15.65 -14.39 -7.47
N PHE A 27 16.44 -15.21 -8.16
CA PHE A 27 16.63 -16.61 -7.81
C PHE A 27 17.33 -16.73 -6.44
N VAL A 28 16.75 -17.53 -5.54
CA VAL A 28 17.30 -17.87 -4.23
C VAL A 28 17.23 -19.38 -4.07
N SER A 29 18.32 -20.01 -3.62
CA SER A 29 18.34 -21.47 -3.47
C SER A 29 17.21 -21.95 -2.54
N PRO A 30 16.66 -23.15 -2.78
CA PRO A 30 15.59 -23.69 -1.94
C PRO A 30 15.97 -23.73 -0.46
N GLU A 31 17.22 -24.03 -0.12
CA GLU A 31 17.65 -24.08 1.29
C GLU A 31 17.63 -22.69 1.93
N LEU A 32 18.13 -21.66 1.23
CA LEU A 32 18.11 -20.29 1.72
C LEU A 32 16.67 -19.77 1.85
N ARG A 33 15.80 -20.10 0.89
CA ARG A 33 14.38 -19.75 0.93
C ARG A 33 13.70 -20.35 2.17
N ALA A 34 13.95 -21.63 2.46
CA ALA A 34 13.40 -22.31 3.62
C ALA A 34 13.84 -21.64 4.94
N ARG A 35 15.14 -21.33 5.09
CA ARG A 35 15.67 -20.62 6.27
C ARG A 35 15.00 -19.26 6.50
N VAL A 36 14.81 -18.49 5.43
CA VAL A 36 14.14 -17.18 5.50
C VAL A 36 12.69 -17.33 5.92
N VAL A 37 11.94 -18.27 5.32
CA VAL A 37 10.52 -18.50 5.65
C VAL A 37 10.35 -18.93 7.12
N THR A 38 11.23 -19.80 7.63
CA THR A 38 11.23 -20.20 9.04
C THR A 38 11.49 -19.02 9.97
N ALA A 39 12.49 -18.19 9.66
CA ALA A 39 12.81 -17.00 10.47
C ALA A 39 11.65 -15.99 10.49
N ILE A 40 10.96 -15.79 9.36
CA ILE A 40 9.78 -14.91 9.27
C ILE A 40 8.65 -15.40 10.19
N ARG A 41 8.34 -16.71 10.13
CA ARG A 41 7.30 -17.33 10.97
C ARG A 41 7.61 -17.20 12.45
N GLU A 42 8.84 -17.53 12.85
CA GLU A 42 9.24 -17.48 14.26
C GLU A 42 9.28 -16.05 14.82
N LEU A 43 9.64 -15.06 13.99
CA LEU A 43 9.69 -13.66 14.41
C LEU A 43 8.33 -12.94 14.26
N ARG A 44 7.31 -13.63 13.72
CA ARG A 44 6.03 -13.02 13.30
C ARG A 44 6.25 -11.72 12.52
N TYR A 45 7.22 -11.76 11.61
CA TYR A 45 7.59 -10.59 10.84
C TYR A 45 6.56 -10.35 9.74
N GLU A 46 5.87 -9.23 9.82
CA GLU A 46 5.04 -8.72 8.73
C GLU A 46 5.76 -7.54 8.05
N PRO A 47 5.94 -7.58 6.72
CA PRO A 47 6.50 -6.46 6.01
C PRO A 47 5.58 -5.24 6.16
N SER A 48 6.11 -4.18 6.77
CA SER A 48 5.38 -2.90 6.85
C SER A 48 5.16 -2.36 5.43
N LEU A 49 3.89 -2.20 5.05
CA LEU A 49 3.50 -1.55 3.79
C LEU A 49 4.15 -0.16 3.66
N ALA A 50 4.26 0.59 4.76
CA ALA A 50 4.93 1.89 4.79
C ALA A 50 6.41 1.82 4.38
N ALA A 51 7.15 0.80 4.85
CA ALA A 51 8.55 0.60 4.45
C ALA A 51 8.69 0.14 2.99
N ARG A 52 7.71 -0.62 2.49
CA ARG A 52 7.63 -1.05 1.08
C ARG A 52 7.37 0.14 0.14
N ASN A 53 6.46 1.03 0.56
CA ASN A 53 6.05 2.24 -0.16
C ASN A 53 7.18 3.28 -0.20
N LEU A 54 7.91 3.45 0.91
CA LEU A 54 9.07 4.34 1.00
C LEU A 54 10.17 3.97 -0.02
N ARG A 55 10.40 2.67 -0.24
CA ARG A 55 11.42 2.19 -1.18
C ARG A 55 10.97 2.27 -2.65
N ARG A 56 9.66 2.26 -2.92
CA ARG A 56 9.08 2.39 -4.26
C ARG A 56 8.71 3.82 -4.64
N SER A 57 8.86 4.80 -3.73
CA SER A 57 8.43 6.19 -3.91
C SER A 57 6.96 6.30 -4.34
N ARG A 58 6.13 5.33 -3.94
CA ARG A 58 4.71 5.24 -4.28
C ARG A 58 3.94 4.83 -3.04
N SER A 59 2.90 5.58 -2.68
CA SER A 59 2.06 5.28 -1.51
C SER A 59 1.09 4.13 -1.76
N GLN A 60 0.88 3.74 -3.03
CA GLN A 60 -0.19 2.83 -3.43
C GLN A 60 -1.59 3.32 -3.01
N LEU A 61 -1.76 4.64 -2.85
CA LEU A 61 -3.04 5.27 -2.53
C LEU A 61 -3.56 6.05 -3.73
N ILE A 62 -4.81 5.79 -4.12
CA ILE A 62 -5.56 6.61 -5.08
C ILE A 62 -6.64 7.37 -4.33
N ALA A 63 -6.71 8.68 -4.52
CA ALA A 63 -7.79 9.49 -3.98
C ALA A 63 -9.00 9.50 -4.93
N LEU A 64 -10.21 9.37 -4.38
CA LEU A 64 -11.47 9.57 -5.09
C LEU A 64 -12.27 10.64 -4.36
N ALA A 65 -12.56 11.74 -5.05
CA ALA A 65 -13.44 12.78 -4.56
C ALA A 65 -14.78 12.69 -5.31
N VAL A 66 -15.88 12.63 -4.57
CA VAL A 66 -17.25 12.62 -5.11
C VAL A 66 -18.07 13.77 -4.53
N ALA A 67 -19.10 14.20 -5.27
CA ALA A 67 -19.96 15.31 -4.85
C ALA A 67 -20.79 15.01 -3.59
N ASP A 68 -21.47 13.85 -3.54
CA ASP A 68 -22.31 13.46 -2.40
C ASP A 68 -22.36 11.93 -2.22
N LEU A 69 -21.80 11.45 -1.11
CA LEU A 69 -21.84 10.02 -0.75
C LEU A 69 -23.22 9.50 -0.34
N SER A 70 -24.16 10.39 -0.02
CA SER A 70 -25.53 10.03 0.31
C SER A 70 -26.32 9.59 -0.92
N ASN A 71 -25.90 10.05 -2.11
CA ASN A 71 -26.55 9.72 -3.36
C ASN A 71 -26.06 8.33 -3.86
N PRO A 72 -26.97 7.36 -4.07
CA PRO A 72 -26.63 6.00 -4.51
C PRO A 72 -25.84 5.92 -5.82
N PHE A 73 -25.95 6.92 -6.68
CA PHE A 73 -25.15 7.02 -7.90
C PHE A 73 -23.65 7.02 -7.59
N TYR A 74 -23.21 7.90 -6.69
CA TYR A 74 -21.79 7.98 -6.30
C TYR A 74 -21.35 6.77 -5.48
N ALA A 75 -22.21 6.22 -4.61
CA ALA A 75 -21.90 4.99 -3.89
C ALA A 75 -21.57 3.82 -4.83
N ARG A 76 -22.28 3.71 -5.97
CA ARG A 76 -22.00 2.68 -6.99
C ARG A 76 -20.66 2.91 -7.69
N ILE A 77 -20.29 4.17 -7.92
CA ILE A 77 -18.97 4.54 -8.47
C ILE A 77 -17.87 4.17 -7.48
N VAL A 78 -18.01 4.52 -6.20
CA VAL A 78 -17.04 4.19 -5.14
C VAL A 78 -16.83 2.68 -5.05
N TRP A 79 -17.90 1.89 -5.04
CA TRP A 79 -17.82 0.43 -5.05
C TRP A 79 -16.99 -0.07 -6.24
N SER A 80 -17.31 0.41 -7.44
CA SER A 80 -16.65 -0.04 -8.67
C SER A 80 -15.18 0.40 -8.73
N ALA A 81 -14.88 1.60 -8.25
CA ALA A 81 -13.54 2.14 -8.18
C ALA A 81 -12.67 1.39 -7.16
N GLU A 82 -13.22 1.02 -6.00
CA GLU A 82 -12.52 0.23 -4.98
C GLU A 82 -12.06 -1.12 -5.55
N ALA A 83 -12.98 -1.86 -6.18
CA ALA A 83 -12.67 -3.14 -6.82
C ALA A 83 -11.61 -2.99 -7.92
N ALA A 84 -11.69 -1.91 -8.71
CA ALA A 84 -10.72 -1.62 -9.76
C ALA A 84 -9.32 -1.36 -9.18
N VAL A 85 -9.17 -0.45 -8.21
CA VAL A 85 -7.85 -0.14 -7.65
C VAL A 85 -7.26 -1.30 -6.86
N ALA A 86 -8.09 -2.09 -6.18
CA ALA A 86 -7.67 -3.28 -5.45
C ALA A 86 -7.04 -4.33 -6.38
N ALA A 87 -7.59 -4.51 -7.59
CA ALA A 87 -7.02 -5.42 -8.60
C ALA A 87 -5.59 -5.03 -9.03
N TRP A 88 -5.23 -3.76 -8.89
CA TRP A 88 -3.87 -3.25 -9.17
C TRP A 88 -3.00 -3.13 -7.91
N GLY A 89 -3.47 -3.60 -6.75
CA GLY A 89 -2.76 -3.52 -5.47
C GLY A 89 -2.68 -2.11 -4.89
N TYR A 90 -3.63 -1.24 -5.24
CA TYR A 90 -3.82 0.09 -4.68
C TYR A 90 -4.95 0.08 -3.65
N SER A 91 -4.90 1.01 -2.69
CA SER A 91 -6.01 1.32 -1.79
C SER A 91 -6.67 2.64 -2.20
N LEU A 92 -7.99 2.72 -2.00
CA LEU A 92 -8.79 3.91 -2.28
C LEU A 92 -8.91 4.78 -1.02
N VAL A 93 -8.69 6.08 -1.17
CA VAL A 93 -8.98 7.10 -0.15
C VAL A 93 -10.13 7.95 -0.63
N LEU A 94 -11.23 7.95 0.11
CA LEU A 94 -12.47 8.60 -0.29
C LEU A 94 -12.61 10.00 0.33
N PHE A 95 -13.06 10.95 -0.48
CA PHE A 95 -13.41 12.30 -0.08
C PHE A 95 -14.81 12.66 -0.58
N ASN A 96 -15.56 13.35 0.27
CA ASN A 96 -16.85 13.92 -0.08
C ASN A 96 -16.67 15.44 -0.19
N SER A 97 -16.92 16.02 -1.38
CA SER A 97 -16.69 17.45 -1.63
C SER A 97 -17.88 18.33 -1.24
N ASP A 98 -19.10 17.78 -1.14
CA ASP A 98 -20.37 18.52 -0.99
C ASP A 98 -20.53 19.66 -2.02
N GLU A 99 -19.86 19.56 -3.18
CA GLU A 99 -19.79 20.63 -4.21
C GLU A 99 -19.32 22.00 -3.69
N LYS A 100 -18.59 22.02 -2.56
CA LYS A 100 -18.10 23.26 -1.94
C LYS A 100 -16.66 23.53 -2.39
N PRO A 101 -16.37 24.64 -3.08
CA PRO A 101 -15.02 24.96 -3.55
C PRO A 101 -13.96 25.01 -2.44
N ASP A 102 -14.34 25.44 -1.23
CA ASP A 102 -13.44 25.45 -0.07
C ASP A 102 -13.12 24.05 0.43
N THR A 103 -14.08 23.12 0.34
CA THR A 103 -13.88 21.71 0.67
C THR A 103 -12.95 21.05 -0.35
N GLU A 104 -13.11 21.33 -1.64
CA GLU A 104 -12.22 20.82 -2.70
C GLU A 104 -10.77 21.24 -2.50
N ARG A 105 -10.52 22.51 -2.16
CA ARG A 105 -9.15 22.98 -1.84
C ARG A 105 -8.54 22.23 -0.66
N ARG A 106 -9.35 21.96 0.38
CA ARG A 106 -8.91 21.16 1.54
C ARG A 106 -8.67 19.70 1.18
N ILE A 107 -9.47 19.13 0.28
CA ILE A 107 -9.27 17.77 -0.23
C ILE A 107 -7.92 17.70 -0.95
N LEU A 108 -7.63 18.64 -1.85
CA LEU A 108 -6.37 18.69 -2.58
C LEU A 108 -5.15 18.79 -1.66
N SER A 109 -5.23 19.59 -0.59
CA SER A 109 -4.14 19.67 0.38
C SER A 109 -3.96 18.35 1.15
N ARG A 110 -5.06 17.69 1.55
CA ARG A 110 -5.01 16.38 2.22
C ARG A 110 -4.45 15.28 1.32
N ILE A 111 -4.82 15.25 0.04
CA ILE A 111 -4.29 14.28 -0.95
C ILE A 111 -2.76 14.39 -1.03
N ARG A 112 -2.22 15.62 -1.06
CA ARG A 112 -0.78 15.85 -1.05
C ARG A 112 -0.12 15.38 0.25
N THR A 113 -0.72 15.67 1.40
CA THR A 113 -0.19 15.24 2.71
C THR A 113 -0.19 13.72 2.87
N LEU A 114 -1.22 13.04 2.37
CA LEU A 114 -1.30 11.58 2.38
C LEU A 114 -0.35 10.92 1.37
N GLY A 115 0.24 11.70 0.46
CA GLY A 115 1.15 11.21 -0.56
C GLY A 115 0.47 10.33 -1.60
N CYS A 116 -0.81 10.55 -1.90
CA CYS A 116 -1.54 9.78 -2.90
C CYS A 116 -0.84 9.84 -4.26
N ASP A 117 -0.78 8.70 -4.95
CA ASP A 117 -0.10 8.58 -6.24
C ASP A 117 -0.93 9.16 -7.40
N GLY A 118 -2.24 9.38 -7.18
CA GLY A 118 -3.15 10.00 -8.12
C GLY A 118 -4.51 10.34 -7.49
N MET A 119 -5.32 11.11 -8.21
CA MET A 119 -6.71 11.39 -7.83
C MET A 119 -7.68 11.26 -9.00
N VAL A 120 -8.92 10.91 -8.69
CA VAL A 120 -10.09 11.00 -9.56
C VAL A 120 -11.10 11.93 -8.90
N LEU A 121 -11.61 12.90 -9.67
CA LEU A 121 -12.66 13.82 -9.25
C LEU A 121 -13.89 13.53 -10.11
N VAL A 122 -15.05 13.34 -9.45
CA VAL A 122 -16.34 13.02 -10.07
C VAL A 122 -17.36 14.09 -9.69
#